data_AF-A0A7V3UGE6-F1
#
_entry.id   AF-A0A7V3UGE6-F1
#
_cell.length_a   1.000
_cell.length_b   1.000
_cell.length_c   1.000
_cell.angle_alpha   90.00
_cell.angle_beta   90.00
_cell.angle_gamma   90.00
#
_symmetry.space_group_name_H-M   'P 1'
#
loop_
_entity.id
_entity.type
_entity.pdbx_description
1 polymer ?
#
loop_
_entity_poly.entity_id
_entity_poly.type
_entity_poly.pdbx_seq_one_letter_code
_entity_poly.pdbx_strand_id
1 'polypeptide(L)'
;MKGLRKNTQIDHLMQSIFNLPGKKILTLIDANARISTFDISEEGVIGYHKSHKRLFYARLRRAINTHGGLVIRQFLPIKVERISPSGKKIWIPIKNVYGVYLGEGSWAPLSAAEIREVSCTDAKTGKPLPPEQDVRYRAFPVTNRKMNA
;
A
#
# COMPACT_ATOMS: atom_id res chain seq x y z
N MET A 1 -32.47 12.59 -13.22
CA MET A 1 -31.92 11.58 -12.29
C MET A 1 -30.57 11.07 -12.79
N LYS A 2 -29.45 11.58 -12.27
CA LYS A 2 -28.10 11.05 -12.57
C LYS A 2 -27.71 10.05 -11.47
N GLY A 3 -28.12 8.80 -11.64
CA GLY A 3 -27.91 7.71 -10.67
C GLY A 3 -26.46 7.21 -10.62
N LEU A 4 -25.97 7.00 -9.39
CA LEU A 4 -24.84 6.17 -8.94
C LEU A 4 -23.82 5.69 -9.99
N ARG A 5 -22.76 6.47 -10.24
CA ARG A 5 -21.47 6.00 -10.82
C ARG A 5 -20.25 6.42 -9.98
N LYS A 6 -20.41 6.58 -8.66
CA LYS A 6 -19.36 7.12 -7.78
C LYS A 6 -18.91 6.10 -6.73
N ASN A 7 -18.08 5.12 -7.11
CA ASN A 7 -17.08 4.46 -6.23
C ASN A 7 -16.31 3.26 -6.84
N THR A 8 -16.55 2.89 -8.10
CA THR A 8 -16.00 1.66 -8.69
C THR A 8 -14.48 1.50 -8.60
N GLN A 9 -13.70 2.58 -8.78
CA GLN A 9 -12.24 2.52 -8.72
C GLN A 9 -11.69 2.31 -7.30
N ILE A 10 -12.29 2.98 -6.31
CA ILE A 10 -11.90 2.78 -4.90
C ILE A 10 -12.23 1.37 -4.48
N ASP A 11 -13.43 0.89 -4.80
CA ASP A 11 -13.85 -0.46 -4.43
C ASP A 11 -12.96 -1.53 -5.09
N HIS A 12 -12.56 -1.32 -6.34
CA HIS A 12 -11.67 -2.22 -7.08
C HIS A 12 -10.24 -2.24 -6.54
N LEU A 13 -9.69 -1.07 -6.18
CA LEU A 13 -8.41 -0.97 -5.47
C LEU A 13 -8.49 -1.68 -4.13
N MET A 14 -9.53 -1.43 -3.34
CA MET A 14 -9.72 -2.03 -2.02
C MET A 14 -9.88 -3.54 -2.10
N GLN A 15 -10.62 -4.04 -3.08
CA GLN A 15 -10.73 -5.48 -3.31
C GLN A 15 -9.35 -6.09 -3.62
N SER A 16 -8.55 -5.44 -4.48
CA SER A 16 -7.19 -5.92 -4.77
C SER A 16 -6.28 -5.88 -3.54
N ILE A 17 -6.43 -4.86 -2.68
CA ILE A 17 -5.72 -4.81 -1.39
C ILE A 17 -6.16 -5.96 -0.49
N PHE A 18 -7.46 -6.20 -0.32
CA PHE A 18 -7.96 -7.26 0.56
C PHE A 18 -7.65 -8.67 0.06
N ASN A 19 -7.49 -8.85 -1.25
CA ASN A 19 -7.08 -10.13 -1.83
C ASN A 19 -5.62 -10.49 -1.55
N LEU A 20 -4.78 -9.53 -1.16
CA LEU A 20 -3.47 -9.88 -0.62
C LEU A 20 -3.68 -10.62 0.71
N PRO A 21 -2.99 -11.75 0.98
CA PRO A 21 -3.07 -12.39 2.28
C PRO A 21 -2.31 -11.61 3.37
N GLY A 22 -2.50 -11.99 4.63
CA GLY A 22 -1.72 -11.51 5.79
C GLY A 22 -2.02 -10.07 6.22
N LYS A 23 -1.31 -9.60 7.25
CA LYS A 23 -1.40 -8.21 7.74
C LYS A 23 -0.78 -7.25 6.73
N LYS A 24 -1.25 -5.99 6.73
CA LYS A 24 -0.72 -4.96 5.84
C LYS A 24 -0.59 -3.62 6.56
N ILE A 25 0.35 -2.83 6.10
CA ILE A 25 0.44 -1.40 6.39
C ILE A 25 0.22 -0.65 5.09
N LEU A 26 -0.72 0.29 5.10
CA LEU A 26 -1.00 1.20 4.00
C LEU A 26 -0.45 2.57 4.34
N THR A 27 0.49 3.06 3.53
CA THR A 27 1.01 4.43 3.62
C THR A 27 0.48 5.23 2.43
N LEU A 28 -0.46 6.14 2.71
CA LEU A 28 -1.05 7.03 1.74
C LEU A 28 -0.35 8.39 1.80
N ILE A 29 0.04 8.89 0.63
CA ILE A 29 0.65 10.20 0.42
C ILE A 29 -0.29 10.97 -0.50
N ASP A 30 -0.78 12.14 -0.06
CA ASP A 30 -1.62 13.00 -0.89
C ASP A 30 -0.81 14.06 -1.66
N ALA A 31 -1.49 14.81 -2.52
CA ALA A 31 -0.89 15.87 -3.34
C ALA A 31 -0.16 16.97 -2.55
N ASN A 32 -0.44 17.12 -1.25
CA ASN A 32 0.23 18.07 -0.38
C ASN A 32 1.40 17.43 0.40
N ALA A 33 1.88 16.27 -0.06
CA ALA A 33 2.87 15.43 0.60
C ALA A 33 2.46 15.01 2.04
N ARG A 34 1.17 15.05 2.38
CA ARG A 34 0.70 14.61 3.69
C ARG A 34 0.70 13.08 3.73
N ILE A 35 1.44 12.53 4.69
CA ILE A 35 1.56 11.10 4.90
C ILE A 35 0.52 10.63 5.92
N SER A 36 -0.10 9.48 5.66
CA SER A 36 -1.05 8.82 6.56
C SER A 36 -0.88 7.32 6.51
N THR A 37 -0.79 6.69 7.67
CA THR A 37 -0.56 5.25 7.78
C THR A 37 -1.76 4.55 8.40
N PHE A 38 -2.16 3.41 7.83
CA PHE A 38 -3.27 2.58 8.32
C PHE A 38 -2.88 1.11 8.29
N ASP A 39 -3.05 0.43 9.41
CA ASP A 39 -2.92 -1.03 9.47
C ASP A 39 -4.17 -1.70 8.92
N ILE A 40 -3.98 -2.85 8.26
CA ILE A 40 -5.04 -3.78 7.89
C ILE A 40 -4.73 -5.12 8.55
N SER A 41 -5.66 -5.61 9.37
CA SER A 41 -5.56 -6.93 10.01
C SER A 41 -5.71 -8.07 9.00
N GLU A 42 -5.48 -9.32 9.43
CA GLU A 42 -5.67 -10.49 8.55
C GLU A 42 -7.13 -10.66 8.12
N GLU A 43 -8.06 -10.24 8.99
CA GLU A 43 -9.51 -10.24 8.77
C GLU A 43 -9.99 -9.01 7.96
N GLY A 44 -9.07 -8.14 7.52
CA GLY A 44 -9.40 -6.97 6.71
C GLY A 44 -9.90 -5.75 7.50
N VAL A 45 -9.72 -5.71 8.83
CA VAL A 45 -10.09 -4.55 9.65
C VAL A 45 -9.07 -3.43 9.44
N ILE A 46 -9.55 -2.23 9.11
CA ILE A 46 -8.70 -1.05 8.86
C ILE A 46 -8.54 -0.21 10.13
N GLY A 47 -7.32 -0.17 10.65
CA GLY A 47 -6.93 0.55 11.87
C GLY A 47 -7.54 -0.03 13.14
N TYR A 48 -7.29 0.65 14.27
CA TYR A 48 -7.69 0.19 15.61
C TYR A 48 -8.99 0.82 16.14
N HIS A 49 -9.48 1.89 15.49
CA HIS A 49 -10.71 2.58 15.88
C HIS A 49 -11.71 2.63 14.72
N LYS A 50 -13.01 2.58 15.02
CA LYS A 50 -14.09 2.55 14.01
C LYS A 50 -14.02 3.73 13.02
N SER A 51 -13.50 4.88 13.45
CA SER A 51 -13.33 6.06 12.59
C SER A 51 -12.18 5.93 11.57
N HIS A 52 -11.21 5.03 11.77
CA HIS A 52 -10.03 4.90 10.91
C HIS A 52 -10.40 4.45 9.50
N LYS A 53 -11.34 3.49 9.37
CA LYS A 53 -11.87 3.08 8.08
C LYS A 53 -12.43 4.27 7.31
N ARG A 54 -13.33 5.05 7.93
CA ARG A 54 -13.94 6.23 7.27
C ARG A 54 -12.88 7.27 6.89
N LEU A 55 -11.91 7.53 7.77
CA LEU A 55 -10.83 8.47 7.50
C LEU A 55 -9.95 8.01 6.34
N PHE A 56 -9.58 6.73 6.32
CA PHE A 56 -8.79 6.15 5.23
C PHE A 56 -9.50 6.28 3.89
N TYR A 57 -10.77 5.87 3.78
CA TYR A 57 -11.54 5.99 2.54
C TYR A 57 -11.69 7.46 2.10
N ALA A 58 -11.89 8.40 3.04
CA ALA A 58 -11.96 9.83 2.71
C ALA A 58 -10.64 10.35 2.13
N ARG A 59 -9.50 9.96 2.72
CA ARG A 59 -8.17 10.35 2.22
C ARG A 59 -7.85 9.68 0.89
N LEU A 60 -8.15 8.40 0.73
CA LEU A 60 -7.96 7.66 -0.51
C LEU A 60 -8.76 8.30 -1.65
N ARG A 61 -10.05 8.61 -1.40
CA ARG A 61 -10.90 9.32 -2.35
C ARG A 61 -10.33 10.67 -2.73
N ARG A 62 -9.80 11.43 -1.77
CA ARG A 62 -9.16 12.70 -2.07
C ARG A 62 -7.95 12.51 -2.98
N ALA A 63 -7.03 11.60 -2.63
CA ALA A 63 -5.81 11.33 -3.40
C ALA A 63 -6.11 10.88 -4.84
N ILE A 64 -7.11 10.04 -5.04
CA ILE A 64 -7.55 9.61 -6.39
C ILE A 64 -8.08 10.79 -7.22
N ASN A 65 -8.78 11.74 -6.62
CA ASN A 65 -9.35 12.89 -7.34
C ASN A 65 -8.38 14.06 -7.51
N THR A 66 -7.34 14.13 -6.68
CA THR A 66 -6.27 15.12 -6.83
C THR A 66 -5.09 14.45 -7.49
N HIS A 67 -4.14 13.99 -6.70
CA HIS A 67 -2.96 13.19 -7.04
C HIS A 67 -2.43 12.61 -5.73
N GLY A 68 -1.69 11.52 -5.80
CA GLY A 68 -1.05 10.92 -4.64
C GLY A 68 -0.41 9.56 -4.95
N GLY A 69 0.10 8.94 -3.90
CA GLY A 69 0.68 7.61 -3.95
C GLY A 69 0.18 6.77 -2.78
N LEU A 70 0.03 5.47 -3.01
CA LEU A 70 -0.25 4.49 -1.98
C LEU A 70 0.85 3.43 -2.00
N VAL A 71 1.55 3.30 -0.87
CA VAL A 71 2.49 2.21 -0.64
C VAL A 71 1.79 1.16 0.22
N ILE A 72 1.80 -0.08 -0.24
CA ILE A 72 1.18 -1.22 0.42
C ILE A 72 2.29 -2.16 0.86
N ARG A 73 2.42 -2.36 2.17
CA ARG A 73 3.40 -3.28 2.76
C ARG A 73 2.68 -4.48 3.32
N GLN A 74 2.92 -5.64 2.73
CA GLN A 74 2.33 -6.91 3.14
C GLN A 74 3.34 -7.72 3.96
N PHE A 75 2.91 -8.24 5.11
CA PHE A 75 3.69 -9.17 5.91
C PHE A 75 3.48 -10.61 5.42
N LEU A 76 4.56 -11.31 5.09
CA LEU A 76 4.53 -12.71 4.70
C LEU A 76 4.61 -13.62 5.93
N PRO A 77 4.08 -14.85 5.87
CA PRO A 77 4.19 -15.83 6.95
C PRO A 77 5.63 -16.36 7.14
N ILE A 78 6.53 -16.05 6.22
CA ILE A 78 7.94 -16.46 6.26
C ILE A 78 8.73 -15.43 7.06
N LYS A 79 9.54 -15.92 8.01
CA LYS A 79 10.42 -15.12 8.85
C LYS A 79 11.88 -15.49 8.62
N VAL A 80 12.76 -14.53 8.84
CA VAL A 80 14.22 -14.73 8.82
C VAL A 80 14.81 -14.42 10.19
N GLU A 81 15.82 -15.19 10.57
CA GLU A 81 16.58 -14.94 11.79
C GLU A 81 17.55 -13.76 11.57
N ARG A 82 17.57 -12.85 12.54
CA ARG A 82 18.46 -11.69 12.60
C ARG A 82 19.02 -11.54 14.00
N ILE A 83 20.17 -10.89 14.10
CA ILE A 83 20.74 -10.47 15.37
C ILE A 83 20.34 -9.01 15.58
N SER A 84 19.58 -8.76 16.64
CA SER A 84 19.22 -7.40 17.06
C SER A 84 20.45 -6.61 17.53
N PRO A 85 20.38 -5.27 17.62
CA PRO A 85 21.50 -4.47 18.16
C PRO A 85 21.97 -4.88 19.55
N SER A 86 21.14 -5.55 20.35
CA SER A 86 21.51 -6.07 21.68
C SER A 86 22.13 -7.48 21.64
N GLY A 87 22.40 -8.03 20.46
CA GLY A 87 22.95 -9.38 20.29
C GLY A 87 21.90 -10.51 20.36
N LYS A 88 20.64 -10.19 20.69
CA LYS A 88 19.56 -11.19 20.76
C LYS A 88 19.10 -11.62 19.36
N LYS A 89 18.91 -12.93 19.16
CA LYS A 89 18.24 -13.48 17.97
C LYS A 89 16.76 -13.08 17.93
N ILE A 90 16.33 -12.52 16.80
CA ILE A 90 14.95 -12.11 16.53
C ILE A 90 14.50 -12.65 15.18
N TRP A 91 13.21 -12.98 15.07
CA TRP A 91 12.59 -13.48 13.85
C TRP A 91 11.76 -12.37 13.22
N ILE A 92 12.25 -11.82 12.09
CA ILE A 92 11.61 -10.72 11.39
C ILE A 92 10.85 -11.27 10.18
N PRO A 93 9.56 -10.90 9.98
CA PRO A 93 8.82 -11.30 8.79
C PRO A 93 9.41 -10.67 7.53
N ILE A 94 9.51 -11.46 6.46
CA ILE A 94 9.74 -10.95 5.11
C ILE A 94 8.51 -10.15 4.68
N LYS A 95 8.71 -9.08 3.93
CA LYS A 95 7.62 -8.22 3.44
C LYS A 95 7.63 -8.13 1.93
N ASN A 96 6.45 -8.07 1.32
CA ASN A 96 6.31 -7.51 -0.02
C ASN A 96 5.96 -6.02 0.10
N VAL A 97 6.52 -5.18 -0.77
CA VAL A 97 6.17 -3.77 -0.92
C VAL A 97 5.69 -3.52 -2.34
N TYR A 98 4.52 -2.91 -2.43
CA TYR A 98 3.83 -2.55 -3.66
C TYR A 98 3.58 -1.05 -3.70
N GLY A 99 3.53 -0.48 -4.90
CA GLY A 99 3.19 0.91 -5.13
C GLY A 99 1.96 1.05 -6.01
N VAL A 100 1.17 2.08 -5.76
CA VAL A 100 0.03 2.47 -6.58
C VAL A 100 0.06 3.99 -6.75
N TYR A 101 0.03 4.44 -7.99
CA TYR A 101 -0.24 5.83 -8.34
C TYR A 101 -1.73 6.12 -8.23
N LEU A 102 -2.09 7.27 -7.65
CA LEU A 102 -3.46 7.73 -7.49
C LEU A 102 -3.60 9.09 -8.17
N GLY A 103 -4.61 9.26 -9.02
CA GLY A 103 -4.82 10.51 -9.73
C GLY A 103 -5.87 10.39 -10.82
N GLU A 104 -6.32 11.54 -11.34
CA GLU A 104 -7.24 11.61 -12.49
C GLU A 104 -8.55 10.80 -12.31
N GLY A 105 -9.00 10.62 -11.07
CA GLY A 105 -10.19 9.83 -10.76
C GLY A 105 -9.99 8.31 -10.85
N SER A 106 -8.75 7.84 -11.02
CA SER A 106 -8.37 6.43 -11.14
C SER A 106 -7.12 6.09 -10.32
N TRP A 107 -6.58 4.90 -10.54
CA TRP A 107 -5.32 4.43 -9.98
C TRP A 107 -4.58 3.53 -10.98
N ALA A 108 -3.25 3.45 -10.84
CA ALA A 108 -2.40 2.57 -11.64
C ALA A 108 -1.37 1.88 -10.74
N PRO A 109 -1.14 0.56 -10.90
CA PRO A 109 -0.09 -0.13 -10.16
C PRO A 109 1.28 0.33 -10.65
N LEU A 110 2.22 0.50 -9.72
CA LEU A 110 3.63 0.64 -10.08
C LEU A 110 4.22 -0.75 -10.37
N SER A 111 5.14 -0.81 -11.32
CA SER A 111 5.99 -1.97 -11.57
C SER A 111 6.92 -2.24 -10.38
N ALA A 112 7.52 -3.44 -10.35
CA ALA A 112 8.50 -3.79 -9.33
C ALA A 112 9.75 -2.88 -9.36
N ALA A 113 10.13 -2.38 -10.55
CA ALA A 113 11.25 -1.47 -10.73
C ALA A 113 10.92 -0.07 -10.20
N GLU A 114 9.76 0.49 -10.57
CA GLU A 114 9.33 1.81 -10.12
C GLU A 114 9.16 1.87 -8.59
N ILE A 115 8.50 0.88 -7.98
CA ILE A 115 8.36 0.88 -6.51
C ILE A 115 9.70 0.71 -5.79
N ARG A 116 10.64 -0.03 -6.39
CA ARG A 116 12.00 -0.14 -5.86
C ARG A 116 12.71 1.21 -5.93
N GLU A 117 12.67 1.87 -7.08
CA GLU A 117 13.33 3.16 -7.30
C GLU A 117 12.83 4.21 -6.30
N VAL A 118 11.51 4.40 -6.17
CA VAL A 118 10.95 5.39 -5.23
C VAL A 118 11.21 5.04 -3.76
N SER A 119 11.36 3.75 -3.42
CA SER A 119 11.67 3.33 -2.04
C SER A 119 13.15 3.39 -1.71
N CYS A 120 14.01 3.39 -2.73
CA CYS A 120 15.46 3.39 -2.62
C CYS A 120 16.05 4.73 -3.09
N THR A 121 15.29 5.82 -2.96
CA THR A 121 15.74 7.18 -3.30
C THR A 121 15.40 8.12 -2.15
N ASP A 122 16.39 8.87 -1.69
CA ASP A 122 16.20 9.90 -0.68
C ASP A 122 15.36 11.03 -1.26
N ALA A 123 14.17 11.24 -0.70
CA ALA A 123 13.20 12.20 -1.24
C ALA A 123 13.66 13.66 -1.17
N LYS A 124 14.67 13.99 -0.36
CA LYS A 124 15.19 15.36 -0.22
C LYS A 124 16.35 15.63 -1.19
N THR A 125 17.21 14.65 -1.40
CA THR A 125 18.48 14.81 -2.13
C THR A 125 18.50 14.11 -3.48
N GLY A 126 17.53 13.22 -3.75
CA GLY A 126 17.49 12.38 -4.95
C GLY A 126 18.57 11.29 -4.97
N LYS A 127 19.36 11.15 -3.90
CA LYS A 127 20.45 10.18 -3.86
C LYS A 127 19.91 8.77 -3.63
N PRO A 128 20.55 7.72 -4.20
CA PRO A 128 20.19 6.35 -3.92
C PRO A 128 20.33 6.00 -2.44
N LEU A 129 19.34 5.28 -1.92
CA LEU A 129 19.35 4.62 -0.62
C LEU A 129 19.49 3.11 -0.84
N PRO A 130 20.16 2.38 0.09
CA PRO A 130 20.17 0.93 0.03
C PRO A 130 18.74 0.38 0.19
N PRO A 131 18.40 -0.73 -0.48
CA PRO A 131 17.11 -1.37 -0.28
C PRO A 131 16.93 -1.83 1.17
N GLU A 132 15.69 -1.76 1.67
CA GLU A 132 15.35 -2.30 2.98
C GLU A 132 15.63 -3.80 3.01
N GLN A 133 16.29 -4.27 4.07
CA GLN A 133 16.52 -5.69 4.27
C GLN A 133 15.19 -6.44 4.40
N ASP A 134 15.15 -7.68 3.89
CA ASP A 134 13.99 -8.58 4.00
C ASP A 134 12.70 -8.04 3.35
N VAL A 135 12.86 -7.09 2.42
CA VAL A 135 11.80 -6.55 1.59
C VAL A 135 11.94 -7.01 0.15
N ARG A 136 10.81 -7.40 -0.44
CA ARG A 136 10.66 -7.73 -1.85
C ARG A 136 9.78 -6.66 -2.51
N TYR A 137 10.37 -5.90 -3.42
CA TYR A 137 9.64 -4.95 -4.26
C TYR A 137 8.93 -5.71 -5.38
N ARG A 138 7.61 -5.55 -5.49
CA ARG A 138 6.76 -6.32 -6.41
C ARG A 138 5.75 -5.40 -7.10
N ALA A 139 5.38 -5.73 -8.33
CA ALA A 139 4.25 -5.10 -8.99
C ALA A 139 2.96 -5.42 -8.21
N PHE A 140 2.07 -4.43 -8.06
CA PHE A 140 0.81 -4.62 -7.35
C PHE A 140 -0.13 -5.54 -8.14
N PRO A 141 -0.59 -6.68 -7.59
CA PRO A 141 -1.48 -7.58 -8.31
C PRO A 141 -2.87 -6.97 -8.44
N VAL A 142 -3.26 -6.65 -9.68
CA VAL A 142 -4.60 -6.14 -9.98
C VAL A 142 -5.55 -7.32 -10.11
N THR A 143 -6.64 -7.31 -9.33
CA THR A 143 -7.68 -8.32 -9.51
C THR A 143 -8.48 -7.99 -10.75
N ASN A 144 -8.34 -8.73 -11.85
CA ASN A 144 -9.26 -8.59 -12.96
C ASN A 144 -10.66 -9.02 -12.49
N ARG A 145 -11.68 -8.18 -12.74
CA ARG A 145 -13.07 -8.64 -12.64
C ARG A 145 -13.16 -9.87 -13.56
N LYS A 146 -13.49 -11.04 -13.02
CA LYS A 146 -14.21 -12.02 -13.84
C LYS A 146 -15.50 -11.30 -14.24
N MET A 147 -15.57 -10.78 -15.47
CA MET A 147 -16.85 -10.48 -16.07
C MET A 147 -17.51 -11.85 -16.21
N ASN A 148 -18.51 -12.11 -15.38
CA ASN A 148 -19.40 -13.23 -15.64
C ASN A 148 -19.97 -12.97 -17.04
N ALA A 149 -19.60 -13.82 -17.98
CA ALA A 149 -20.22 -13.93 -19.29
C ALA A 149 -21.68 -14.33 -19.12
#